data_AF-A0A643C0D0-F1
#
_entry.id   AF-A0A643C0D0-F1
#
_cell.length_a   1.000
_cell.length_b   1.000
_cell.length_c   1.000
_cell.angle_alpha   90.00
_cell.angle_beta   90.00
_cell.angle_gamma   90.00
#
_symmetry.space_group_name_H-M   'P 1'
#
loop_
_entity.id
_entity.type
_entity.pdbx_description
1 polymer ?
#
loop_
_entity_poly.entity_id
_entity_poly.type
_entity_poly.pdbx_seq_one_letter_code
_entity_poly.pdbx_strand_id
1 'polypeptide(L)'
;MRATGGSSRVMCDNVPGLVSRQRQLCHRHPDVMRAIGLGVAEWTAECQHQFRQHRWNCNTLDRDHGLFGRVLLRSSRESAFVYAISSAGVVFAITRACSQGELKSCSCDPKKKGTAKDSKGTFDWGGCSDNIDYGIKFARAFVDAKERKGKDARALMNLHNNRAGR
;
A
#
# COMPACT_ATOMS: atom_id res chain seq x y z
N MET A 1 -10.53 30.52 1.80
CA MET A 1 -9.19 30.44 1.17
C MET A 1 -8.33 29.47 1.99
N ARG A 2 -7.91 28.32 1.44
CA ARG A 2 -6.88 27.47 2.07
C ARG A 2 -5.86 27.05 1.02
N ALA A 3 -4.71 27.71 1.04
CA ALA A 3 -3.52 27.25 0.35
C ALA A 3 -2.87 26.14 1.18
N THR A 4 -3.18 24.87 0.87
CA THR A 4 -2.48 23.70 1.43
C THR A 4 -1.40 23.14 0.50
N GLY A 5 -1.22 23.73 -0.69
CA GLY A 5 -0.31 23.22 -1.73
C GLY A 5 1.18 23.24 -1.35
N GLY A 6 1.60 24.09 -0.41
CA GLY A 6 3.00 24.16 0.03
C GLY A 6 3.41 23.01 0.97
N SER A 7 2.56 22.67 1.94
CA SER A 7 2.87 21.67 2.97
C SER A 7 2.91 20.24 2.40
N SER A 8 1.98 19.90 1.51
CA SER A 8 1.92 18.58 0.87
C SER A 8 3.10 18.32 -0.05
N ARG A 9 3.57 19.36 -0.77
CA ARG A 9 4.70 19.28 -1.69
C ARG A 9 6.01 19.02 -0.94
N VAL A 10 6.24 19.80 0.13
CA VAL A 10 7.40 19.62 1.01
C VAL A 10 7.41 18.22 1.66
N MET A 11 6.26 17.69 2.07
CA MET A 11 6.15 16.32 2.60
C MET A 11 6.63 15.29 1.57
N CYS A 12 6.10 15.33 0.34
CA CYS A 12 6.44 14.38 -0.71
C CYS A 12 7.90 14.44 -1.18
N ASP A 13 8.52 15.62 -1.14
CA ASP A 13 9.91 15.80 -1.53
C ASP A 13 10.87 15.26 -0.47
N ASN A 14 10.46 15.29 0.81
CA ASN A 14 11.25 14.84 1.96
C ASN A 14 11.12 13.36 2.29
N VAL A 15 10.21 12.60 1.65
CA VAL A 15 10.11 11.15 1.88
C VAL A 15 11.34 10.45 1.28
N PRO A 16 12.20 9.80 2.10
CA PRO A 16 13.38 9.13 1.59
C PRO A 16 13.04 7.94 0.69
N GLY A 17 13.85 7.71 -0.34
CA GLY A 17 13.76 6.52 -1.18
C GLY A 17 12.63 6.49 -2.23
N LEU A 18 11.80 7.55 -2.32
CA LEU A 18 10.81 7.65 -3.41
C LEU A 18 11.46 7.93 -4.76
N VAL A 19 11.10 7.14 -5.76
CA VAL A 19 11.49 7.37 -7.17
C VAL A 19 10.62 8.46 -7.80
N SER A 20 11.05 9.04 -8.93
CA SER A 20 10.35 10.15 -9.61
C SER A 20 8.86 9.88 -9.85
N ARG A 21 8.50 8.65 -10.25
CA ARG A 21 7.10 8.27 -10.48
C ARG A 21 6.28 8.20 -9.19
N GLN A 22 6.86 7.73 -8.09
CA GLN A 22 6.23 7.73 -6.77
C GLN A 22 6.04 9.15 -6.25
N ARG A 23 7.04 10.02 -6.42
CA ARG A 23 6.96 11.44 -6.04
C ARG A 23 5.85 12.17 -6.81
N GLN A 24 5.72 11.91 -8.12
CA GLN A 24 4.60 12.43 -8.93
C GLN A 24 3.22 11.94 -8.47
N LEU A 25 3.11 10.69 -7.99
CA LEU A 25 1.87 10.18 -7.42
C LEU A 25 1.58 10.83 -6.06
N CYS A 26 2.61 11.01 -5.23
CA CYS A 26 2.50 11.70 -3.95
C CYS A 26 2.00 13.14 -4.10
N HIS A 27 2.59 13.90 -5.02
CA HIS A 27 2.16 15.27 -5.29
C HIS A 27 0.71 15.36 -5.79
N ARG A 28 0.21 14.36 -6.51
CA ARG A 28 -1.18 14.30 -7.00
C ARG A 28 -2.17 13.82 -5.95
N HIS A 29 -1.74 12.98 -5.01
CA HIS A 29 -2.59 12.33 -4.01
C HIS A 29 -1.94 12.36 -2.61
N PRO A 30 -1.69 13.56 -2.05
CA PRO A 30 -0.97 13.69 -0.79
C PRO A 30 -1.75 13.18 0.44
N ASP A 31 -3.08 13.21 0.37
CA ASP A 31 -3.98 12.62 1.37
C ASP A 31 -3.88 11.08 1.39
N VAL A 32 -3.84 10.45 0.21
CA VAL A 32 -3.60 9.01 0.09
C VAL A 32 -2.23 8.63 0.65
N MET A 33 -1.20 9.43 0.37
CA MET A 33 0.15 9.17 0.90
C MET A 33 0.24 9.30 2.42
N ARG A 34 -0.51 10.23 3.02
CA ARG A 34 -0.63 10.31 4.48
C ARG A 34 -1.28 9.05 5.05
N ALA A 35 -2.36 8.56 4.45
CA ALA A 35 -3.01 7.32 4.87
C ALA A 35 -2.06 6.10 4.78
N ILE A 36 -1.29 6.00 3.69
CA ILE A 36 -0.25 4.99 3.53
C ILE A 36 0.79 5.09 4.65
N GLY A 37 1.30 6.31 4.93
CA GLY A 37 2.29 6.55 5.97
C GLY A 37 1.83 6.11 7.37
N LEU A 38 0.57 6.38 7.72
CA LEU A 38 -0.03 5.90 8.97
C LEU A 38 -0.17 4.37 9.00
N GLY A 39 -0.45 3.74 7.86
CA GLY A 39 -0.56 2.29 7.74
C GLY A 39 0.77 1.53 7.84
N VAL A 40 1.93 2.21 7.65
CA VAL A 40 3.25 1.56 7.66
C VAL A 40 3.49 0.78 8.96
N ALA A 41 3.13 1.38 10.09
CA ALA A 41 3.30 0.76 11.40
C ALA A 41 2.49 -0.54 11.53
N GLU A 42 1.29 -0.59 10.94
CA GLU A 42 0.36 -1.70 11.04
C GLU A 42 0.86 -2.95 10.31
N TRP A 43 1.25 -2.84 9.04
CA TRP A 43 1.77 -4.01 8.30
C TRP A 43 3.19 -4.41 8.74
N THR A 44 3.96 -3.47 9.30
CA THR A 44 5.28 -3.77 9.87
C THR A 44 5.11 -4.57 11.17
N ALA A 45 4.17 -4.17 12.03
CA ALA A 45 3.79 -4.93 13.21
C ALA A 45 3.27 -6.33 12.84
N GLU A 46 2.51 -6.46 11.75
CA GLU A 46 2.06 -7.77 11.25
C GLU A 46 3.25 -8.64 10.80
N CYS A 47 4.20 -8.07 10.07
CA CYS A 47 5.41 -8.80 9.69
C CYS A 47 6.23 -9.27 10.91
N GLN A 48 6.40 -8.41 11.90
CA GLN A 48 7.07 -8.76 13.15
C GLN A 48 6.28 -9.82 13.93
N HIS A 49 4.95 -9.74 13.93
CA HIS A 49 4.10 -10.73 14.56
C HIS A 49 4.27 -12.11 13.92
N GLN A 50 4.23 -12.21 12.59
CA GLN A 50 4.40 -13.47 11.86
C GLN A 50 5.78 -14.10 12.09
N PHE A 51 6.82 -13.27 12.21
CA PHE A 51 8.20 -13.72 12.35
C PHE A 51 8.74 -13.70 13.79
N ARG A 52 7.90 -13.47 14.81
CA ARG A 52 8.32 -13.27 16.22
C ARG A 52 9.16 -14.41 16.83
N GLN A 53 9.04 -15.63 16.31
CA GLN A 53 9.78 -16.82 16.76
C GLN A 53 10.87 -17.27 15.76
N HIS A 54 11.15 -16.47 14.73
CA HIS A 54 12.14 -16.78 13.70
C HIS A 54 13.46 -16.06 13.99
N ARG A 55 14.57 -16.61 13.48
CA ARG A 55 15.90 -15.97 13.58
C ARG A 55 15.92 -14.58 12.94
N TRP A 56 15.23 -14.43 11.81
CA TRP A 56 14.89 -13.14 11.25
C TRP A 56 13.46 -12.81 11.69
N ASN A 57 13.29 -11.76 12.49
CA ASN A 57 12.04 -11.41 13.17
C ASN A 57 11.33 -10.19 12.55
N CYS A 58 11.67 -9.83 11.31
CA CYS A 58 11.18 -8.63 10.63
C CYS A 58 11.44 -7.30 11.34
N ASN A 59 12.42 -7.24 12.25
CA ASN A 59 12.84 -5.96 12.83
C ASN A 59 13.52 -5.09 11.77
N THR A 60 13.13 -3.82 11.75
CA THR A 60 13.61 -2.80 10.83
C THR A 60 14.91 -2.22 11.37
N LEU A 61 16.03 -2.95 11.24
CA LEU A 61 17.33 -2.42 11.67
C LEU A 61 17.80 -1.31 10.72
N ASP A 62 17.84 -0.11 11.30
CA ASP A 62 18.07 1.23 10.76
C ASP A 62 19.48 1.52 10.20
N ARG A 63 20.16 0.50 9.66
CA ARG A 63 21.56 0.69 9.20
C ARG A 63 21.71 1.20 7.76
N ASP A 64 20.63 1.21 6.97
CA ASP A 64 20.65 1.68 5.57
C ASP A 64 19.28 2.29 5.23
N HIS A 65 19.16 3.63 5.27
CA HIS A 65 18.10 4.59 4.85
C HIS A 65 16.73 4.12 4.29
N GLY A 66 16.20 2.97 4.70
CA GLY A 66 14.95 2.40 4.19
C GLY A 66 14.35 1.41 5.18
N LEU A 67 13.00 1.37 5.20
CA LEU A 67 12.18 0.67 6.19
C LEU A 67 12.58 -0.79 6.46
N PHE A 68 13.17 -1.51 5.51
CA PHE A 68 13.54 -2.94 5.67
C PHE A 68 15.02 -3.24 5.37
N GLY A 69 15.88 -2.21 5.31
CA GLY A 69 17.32 -2.32 5.16
C GLY A 69 17.80 -3.29 4.06
N ARG A 70 18.79 -4.13 4.39
CA ARG A 70 19.44 -5.05 3.44
C ARG A 70 18.63 -6.29 3.06
N VAL A 71 17.53 -6.59 3.76
CA VAL A 71 16.67 -7.74 3.42
C VAL A 71 16.12 -7.58 2.00
N LEU A 72 15.75 -6.35 1.64
CA LEU A 72 15.30 -6.00 0.30
C LEU A 72 16.41 -5.99 -0.76
N LEU A 73 17.68 -6.24 -0.39
CA LEU A 73 18.82 -6.37 -1.31
C LEU A 73 19.14 -7.84 -1.64
N ARG A 74 18.58 -8.81 -0.91
CA ARG A 74 18.71 -10.25 -1.24
C ARG A 74 17.40 -10.78 -1.80
N SER A 75 17.46 -11.72 -2.74
CA SER A 75 16.27 -12.42 -3.25
C SER A 75 15.99 -13.62 -2.35
N SER A 76 15.35 -13.39 -1.20
CA SER A 76 15.05 -14.41 -0.19
C SER A 76 13.55 -14.57 0.06
N ARG A 77 13.14 -15.63 0.77
CA ARG A 77 11.73 -15.87 1.12
C ARG A 77 11.20 -14.76 2.04
N GLU A 78 12.04 -14.24 2.93
CA GLU A 78 11.74 -13.11 3.80
C GLU A 78 11.52 -11.83 2.98
N SER A 79 12.38 -11.56 1.98
CA SER A 79 12.17 -10.43 1.08
C SER A 79 10.85 -10.52 0.32
N ALA A 80 10.50 -11.72 -0.16
CA ALA A 80 9.23 -11.96 -0.86
C ALA A 80 8.02 -11.67 0.04
N PHE A 81 8.08 -12.11 1.29
CA PHE A 81 7.06 -11.79 2.28
C PHE A 81 6.96 -10.28 2.53
N VAL A 82 8.08 -9.57 2.69
CA VAL A 82 8.08 -8.11 2.90
C VAL A 82 7.44 -7.37 1.72
N TYR A 83 7.74 -7.76 0.48
CA TYR A 83 7.09 -7.18 -0.71
C TYR A 83 5.57 -7.44 -0.71
N ALA A 84 5.15 -8.66 -0.38
CA ALA A 84 3.74 -9.00 -0.30
C ALA A 84 3.01 -8.23 0.81
N ILE A 85 3.48 -8.29 2.06
CA ILE A 85 2.81 -7.68 3.21
C ILE A 85 2.81 -6.14 3.13
N SER A 86 3.87 -5.52 2.61
CA SER A 86 3.89 -4.07 2.40
C SER A 86 2.92 -3.65 1.30
N SER A 87 2.83 -4.40 0.20
CA SER A 87 1.87 -4.10 -0.86
C SER A 87 0.42 -4.33 -0.40
N ALA A 88 0.16 -5.36 0.41
CA ALA A 88 -1.12 -5.60 1.07
C ALA A 88 -1.48 -4.46 2.02
N GLY A 89 -0.52 -4.04 2.84
CA GLY A 89 -0.68 -2.94 3.79
C GLY A 89 -1.03 -1.61 3.13
N VAL A 90 -0.45 -1.31 1.96
CA VAL A 90 -0.84 -0.14 1.15
C VAL A 90 -2.29 -0.25 0.69
N VAL A 91 -2.73 -1.41 0.17
CA VAL A 91 -4.12 -1.60 -0.25
C VAL A 91 -5.08 -1.44 0.93
N PHE A 92 -4.75 -2.08 2.05
CA PHE A 92 -5.56 -2.04 3.27
C PHE A 92 -5.70 -0.61 3.82
N ALA A 93 -4.59 0.12 3.97
CA ALA A 93 -4.60 1.49 4.48
C ALA A 93 -5.44 2.43 3.62
N ILE A 94 -5.31 2.33 2.29
CA ILE A 94 -6.09 3.16 1.36
C ILE A 94 -7.57 2.80 1.44
N THR A 95 -7.88 1.51 1.40
CA THR A 95 -9.27 1.04 1.36
C THR A 95 -10.01 1.42 2.64
N ARG A 96 -9.38 1.23 3.81
CA ARG A 96 -9.92 1.65 5.11
C ARG A 96 -10.17 3.16 5.15
N ALA A 97 -9.21 3.97 4.72
CA ALA A 97 -9.35 5.42 4.71
C ALA A 97 -10.44 5.91 3.72
N CYS A 98 -10.65 5.20 2.61
CA CYS A 98 -11.77 5.46 1.69
C CYS A 98 -13.13 5.22 2.38
N SER A 99 -13.28 4.09 3.07
CA SER A 99 -14.54 3.71 3.71
C SER A 99 -14.87 4.54 4.95
N GLN A 100 -13.85 5.07 5.62
CA GLN A 100 -13.98 6.03 6.71
C GLN A 100 -14.26 7.46 6.22
N GLY A 101 -14.23 7.71 4.91
CA GLY A 101 -14.45 9.03 4.33
C GLY A 101 -13.30 10.01 4.53
N GLU A 102 -12.10 9.53 4.85
CA GLU A 102 -10.91 10.36 5.09
C GLU A 102 -10.26 10.87 3.79
N LEU A 103 -10.51 10.17 2.69
CA LEU A 103 -9.94 10.45 1.37
C LEU A 103 -11.00 11.05 0.45
N LYS A 104 -10.65 12.15 -0.23
CA LYS A 104 -11.58 12.82 -1.17
C LYS A 104 -11.61 12.17 -2.54
N SER A 105 -10.56 11.42 -2.87
CA SER A 105 -10.36 10.80 -4.18
C SER A 105 -11.12 9.48 -4.36
N CYS A 106 -11.74 8.97 -3.30
CA CYS A 106 -12.48 7.71 -3.31
C CYS A 106 -13.68 7.79 -2.36
N SER A 107 -14.53 6.77 -2.43
CA SER A 107 -15.71 6.56 -1.60
C SER A 107 -15.86 5.06 -1.32
N CYS A 108 -16.89 4.68 -0.56
CA CYS A 108 -17.40 3.30 -0.49
C CYS A 108 -17.58 2.71 -1.90
N ASP A 109 -17.51 1.38 -2.00
CA ASP A 109 -17.65 0.66 -3.27
C ASP A 109 -19.02 0.93 -3.92
N PRO A 110 -19.05 1.64 -5.07
CA PRO A 110 -20.31 1.99 -5.72
C PRO A 110 -21.03 0.78 -6.34
N LYS A 111 -20.38 -0.38 -6.43
CA LYS A 111 -20.96 -1.63 -6.95
C LYS A 111 -21.75 -2.40 -5.89
N LYS A 112 -21.61 -2.05 -4.62
CA LYS A 112 -22.18 -2.75 -3.47
C LYS A 112 -23.26 -1.89 -2.82
N LYS A 113 -24.29 -1.58 -3.59
CA LYS A 113 -25.42 -0.73 -3.19
C LYS A 113 -26.74 -1.26 -3.74
N GLY A 114 -27.83 -0.98 -3.04
CA GLY A 114 -29.18 -1.39 -3.43
C GLY A 114 -29.37 -2.91 -3.37
N THR A 115 -30.35 -3.40 -4.09
CA THR A 115 -30.76 -4.81 -4.06
C THR A 115 -29.90 -5.67 -4.97
N ALA A 116 -29.47 -6.83 -4.47
CA ALA A 116 -28.77 -7.87 -5.21
C ALA A 116 -29.38 -9.25 -4.94
N LYS A 117 -28.97 -10.26 -5.72
CA LYS A 117 -29.45 -11.63 -5.60
C LYS A 117 -28.29 -12.60 -5.68
N ASP A 118 -28.27 -13.57 -4.79
CA ASP A 118 -27.33 -14.70 -4.80
C ASP A 118 -28.07 -16.04 -4.73
N SER A 119 -27.34 -17.14 -4.49
CA SER A 119 -27.91 -18.49 -4.37
C SER A 119 -28.84 -18.67 -3.17
N LYS A 120 -28.82 -17.75 -2.19
CA LYS A 120 -29.67 -17.79 -0.99
C LYS A 120 -30.91 -16.90 -1.12
N GLY A 121 -30.94 -16.02 -2.11
CA GLY A 121 -32.11 -15.19 -2.42
C GLY A 121 -31.75 -13.74 -2.67
N THR A 122 -32.76 -12.87 -2.55
CA THR A 122 -32.62 -11.42 -2.71
C THR A 122 -32.21 -10.80 -1.39
N PHE A 123 -31.25 -9.87 -1.42
CA PHE A 123 -30.79 -9.12 -0.25
C PHE A 123 -30.47 -7.68 -0.65
N ASP A 124 -30.43 -6.79 0.33
CA ASP A 124 -30.03 -5.40 0.13
C ASP A 124 -28.63 -5.15 0.68
N TRP A 125 -27.80 -4.50 -0.13
CA TRP A 125 -26.54 -3.95 0.34
C TRP A 125 -26.81 -2.78 1.29
N GLY A 126 -26.18 -2.81 2.46
CA GLY A 126 -26.21 -1.74 3.46
C GLY A 126 -24.82 -1.26 3.84
N GLY A 127 -24.76 -0.11 4.51
CA GLY A 127 -23.53 0.46 5.05
C GLY A 127 -22.54 0.96 3.98
N CYS A 128 -21.26 0.93 4.32
CA CYS A 128 -20.16 1.34 3.45
C CYS A 128 -19.29 0.11 3.15
N SER A 129 -19.41 -0.42 1.94
CA SER A 129 -18.52 -1.49 1.48
C SER A 129 -17.17 -0.92 1.08
N ASP A 130 -16.11 -1.66 1.38
CA ASP A 130 -14.73 -1.30 1.07
C ASP A 130 -14.44 -1.23 -0.44
N ASN A 131 -13.90 -0.10 -0.90
CA ASN A 131 -13.52 0.09 -2.30
C ASN A 131 -12.12 -0.45 -2.60
N ILE A 132 -12.01 -1.78 -2.56
CA ILE A 132 -10.75 -2.52 -2.74
C ILE A 132 -10.15 -2.26 -4.12
N ASP A 133 -10.97 -2.13 -5.16
CA ASP A 133 -10.54 -1.84 -6.53
C ASP A 133 -9.71 -0.55 -6.61
N TYR A 134 -10.12 0.49 -5.88
CA TYR A 134 -9.36 1.75 -5.81
C TYR A 134 -8.01 1.53 -5.11
N GLY A 135 -8.00 0.84 -3.97
CA GLY A 135 -6.79 0.50 -3.23
C GLY A 135 -5.78 -0.27 -4.07
N ILE A 136 -6.21 -1.34 -4.75
CA ILE A 136 -5.36 -2.17 -5.62
C ILE A 136 -4.78 -1.36 -6.78
N LYS A 137 -5.60 -0.52 -7.44
CA LYS A 137 -5.14 0.32 -8.56
C LYS A 137 -4.07 1.31 -8.11
N PHE A 138 -4.26 1.98 -6.98
CA PHE A 138 -3.29 2.92 -6.45
C PHE A 138 -2.01 2.19 -6.01
N ALA A 139 -2.14 1.12 -5.23
CA ALA A 139 -1.00 0.32 -4.76
C ALA A 139 -0.18 -0.23 -5.92
N ARG A 140 -0.82 -0.74 -6.98
CA ARG A 140 -0.13 -1.16 -8.21
C ARG A 140 0.62 0.00 -8.86
N ALA A 141 0.01 1.18 -8.98
CA ALA A 141 0.67 2.33 -9.59
C ALA A 141 1.85 2.86 -8.75
N PHE A 142 1.78 2.75 -7.43
CA PHE A 142 2.75 3.32 -6.50
C PHE A 142 3.87 2.35 -6.10
N VAL A 143 3.52 1.14 -5.65
CA VAL A 143 4.48 0.13 -5.16
C VAL A 143 5.32 -0.40 -6.32
N ASP A 144 4.69 -0.70 -7.47
CA ASP A 144 5.40 -1.25 -8.63
C ASP A 144 6.23 -0.18 -9.39
N ALA A 145 6.09 1.11 -9.07
CA ALA A 145 6.79 2.20 -9.76
C ALA A 145 8.31 2.17 -9.58
N LYS A 146 8.81 1.51 -8.53
CA LYS A 146 10.25 1.33 -8.29
C LYS A 146 10.84 0.21 -9.15
N GLU A 147 10.03 -0.74 -9.57
CA GLU A 147 10.47 -1.89 -10.38
C GLU A 147 10.57 -1.44 -11.84
N ARG A 148 11.81 -1.22 -12.34
CA ARG A 148 12.03 -0.92 -13.76
C ARG A 148 11.52 -2.09 -14.59
N LYS A 149 10.52 -1.85 -15.43
CA LYS A 149 10.03 -2.84 -16.41
C LYS A 149 11.14 -3.12 -17.44
N GLY A 150 11.97 -4.12 -17.18
CA GLY A 150 12.98 -4.60 -18.12
C GLY A 150 13.76 -5.77 -17.52
N LYS A 151 13.70 -6.93 -18.18
CA LYS A 151 14.47 -8.20 -18.11
C LYS A 151 15.18 -8.67 -16.81
N ASP A 152 15.08 -7.99 -15.69
CA ASP A 152 15.68 -8.39 -14.42
C ASP A 152 14.73 -9.37 -13.70
N ALA A 153 15.21 -10.59 -13.47
CA ALA A 153 14.48 -11.63 -12.75
C ALA A 153 14.04 -11.17 -11.35
N ARG A 154 14.84 -10.31 -10.71
CA ARG A 154 14.49 -9.74 -9.40
C ARG A 154 13.28 -8.82 -9.49
N ALA A 155 13.26 -7.93 -10.48
CA ALA A 155 12.13 -7.02 -10.69
C ALA A 155 10.84 -7.81 -10.98
N LEU A 156 10.92 -8.90 -11.76
CA LEU A 156 9.78 -9.78 -12.02
C LEU A 156 9.28 -10.49 -10.74
N MET A 157 10.20 -10.98 -9.90
CA MET A 157 9.87 -11.58 -8.61
C MET A 157 9.20 -10.55 -7.68
N ASN A 158 9.74 -9.33 -7.58
CA ASN A 158 9.17 -8.27 -6.76
C ASN A 158 7.76 -7.89 -7.22
N LEU A 159 7.56 -7.74 -8.54
CA LEU A 159 6.23 -7.48 -9.13
C LEU A 159 5.24 -8.62 -8.83
N HIS A 160 5.71 -9.87 -8.89
CA HIS A 160 4.91 -11.03 -8.52
C HIS A 160 4.51 -10.99 -7.05
N ASN A 161 5.46 -10.77 -6.14
CA ASN A 161 5.22 -10.72 -4.70
C ASN A 161 4.29 -9.56 -4.32
N ASN A 162 4.48 -8.38 -4.90
CA ASN A 162 3.57 -7.25 -4.72
C ASN A 162 2.16 -7.61 -5.18
N ARG A 163 2.02 -8.27 -6.33
CA ARG A 163 0.72 -8.73 -6.84
C ARG A 163 0.10 -9.81 -5.95
N ALA A 164 0.88 -10.68 -5.35
CA ALA A 164 0.38 -11.69 -4.43
C ALA A 164 -0.15 -11.08 -3.11
N GLY A 165 0.39 -9.95 -2.69
CA GLY A 165 -0.09 -9.23 -1.51
C GLY A 165 -1.34 -8.37 -1.74
N ARG A 166 -1.56 -7.87 -2.96
CA ARG A 166 -2.74 -7.05 -3.30
C ARG A 166 -3.94 -7.91 -3.67
#